data_AF-A0A924C7Y1-F1
#
_entry.id   AF-A0A924C7Y1-F1
#
_cell.length_a   1.000
_cell.length_b   1.000
_cell.length_c   1.000
_cell.angle_alpha   90.00
_cell.angle_beta   90.00
_cell.angle_gamma   90.00
#
_symmetry.space_group_name_H-M   'P 1'
#
loop_
_entity.id
_entity.type
_entity.pdbx_description
1 polymer ?
#
loop_
_entity_poly.entity_id
_entity_poly.type
_entity_poly.pdbx_seq_one_letter_code
_entity_poly.pdbx_strand_id
1 'polypeptide(L)'
;MMTSLRLRDALRGRVFRLMFARQFGGWGRQTLIIAPIAIEGAQRIHLGANVYVAAQTCLAATLHTGATVCRLEIGDGSRIGRFNHIYATRRISIGRQVLTANGVYISDNLHGYRDITTAVLDQPIIQTRDVVIGDGSWIGHNACIVGASIGRHCIVGANAVVTRDIPDYCVVVGAPAVIIKRYDAARGDWFATGPAGEFLDKTA
;
A
#
# COMPACT_ATOMS: atom_id res chain seq x y z
N MET A 1 19.69 -10.33 -18.72
CA MET A 1 19.14 -10.93 -17.48
C MET A 1 20.21 -10.83 -16.39
N MET A 2 20.27 -9.73 -15.64
CA MET A 2 21.29 -9.54 -14.60
C MET A 2 20.86 -10.28 -13.33
N THR A 3 21.43 -11.46 -13.09
CA THR A 3 21.34 -12.18 -11.82
C THR A 3 22.18 -11.45 -10.77
N SER A 4 21.66 -10.35 -10.21
CA SER A 4 22.24 -9.78 -9.00
C SER A 4 21.94 -10.74 -7.84
N LEU A 5 22.94 -11.51 -7.40
CA LEU A 5 22.82 -12.36 -6.22
C LEU A 5 22.74 -11.49 -4.97
N ARG A 6 21.52 -11.23 -4.48
CA ARG A 6 21.30 -10.51 -3.22
C ARG A 6 21.40 -11.46 -2.02
N LEU A 7 22.54 -12.15 -1.89
CA LEU A 7 22.75 -13.16 -0.83
C LEU A 7 22.54 -12.58 0.57
N ARG A 8 22.95 -11.32 0.79
CA ARG A 8 22.74 -10.59 2.05
C ARG A 8 21.26 -10.41 2.38
N ASP A 9 20.43 -10.05 1.40
CA ASP A 9 18.98 -9.89 1.61
C ASP A 9 18.34 -11.24 1.91
N ALA A 10 18.71 -12.29 1.17
CA ALA A 10 18.20 -13.64 1.41
C ALA A 10 18.53 -14.13 2.82
N LEU A 11 19.76 -13.94 3.29
CA LEU A 11 20.18 -14.30 4.64
C LEU A 11 19.43 -13.49 5.70
N ARG A 12 19.39 -12.16 5.55
CA ARG A 12 18.67 -11.26 6.47
C ARG A 12 17.21 -11.63 6.61
N GLY A 13 16.53 -11.90 5.49
CA GLY A 13 15.13 -12.31 5.50
C GLY A 13 14.89 -13.65 6.18
N ARG A 14 15.79 -14.62 5.99
CA ARG A 14 15.70 -15.94 6.65
C ARG A 14 15.94 -15.84 8.15
N VAL A 15 16.94 -15.06 8.59
CA VAL A 15 17.22 -14.80 10.00
C VAL A 15 16.04 -14.08 10.65
N PHE A 16 15.53 -13.02 10.01
CA PHE A 16 14.36 -12.30 10.49
C PHE A 16 13.16 -13.22 10.67
N ARG A 17 12.88 -14.07 9.66
CA ARG A 17 11.80 -15.05 9.73
C ARG A 17 11.98 -16.01 10.92
N LEU A 18 13.19 -16.55 11.11
CA LEU A 18 13.48 -17.47 12.21
C LEU A 18 13.20 -16.83 13.58
N MET A 19 13.59 -15.57 13.75
CA MET A 19 13.49 -14.85 15.03
C MET A 19 12.08 -14.32 15.32
N PHE A 20 11.37 -13.80 14.30
CA PHE A 20 10.21 -12.92 14.52
C PHE A 20 8.90 -13.43 13.91
N ALA A 21 8.91 -14.40 12.98
CA ALA A 21 7.69 -14.79 12.26
C ALA A 21 6.54 -15.25 13.17
N ARG A 22 6.84 -15.85 14.32
CA ARG A 22 5.84 -16.31 15.30
C ARG A 22 5.13 -15.17 16.05
N GLN A 23 5.66 -13.95 15.98
CA GLN A 23 5.04 -12.76 16.60
C GLN A 23 4.00 -12.11 15.68
N PHE A 24 3.97 -12.49 14.40
CA PHE A 24 3.01 -11.96 13.43
C PHE A 24 1.64 -12.62 13.57
N GLY A 25 0.58 -11.89 13.26
CA GLY A 25 -0.79 -12.43 13.23
C GLY A 25 -0.97 -13.48 12.13
N GLY A 26 -0.17 -13.41 11.06
CA GLY A 26 -0.09 -14.45 10.03
C GLY A 26 1.20 -14.36 9.25
N TRP A 27 1.80 -15.51 8.95
CA TRP A 27 3.05 -15.59 8.19
C TRP A 27 3.01 -16.72 7.17
N GLY A 28 2.83 -16.36 5.90
CA GLY A 28 2.79 -17.32 4.80
C GLY A 28 4.16 -17.91 4.45
N ARG A 29 4.12 -19.02 3.73
CA ARG A 29 5.34 -19.74 3.33
C ARG A 29 6.19 -18.87 2.40
N GLN A 30 7.52 -19.00 2.50
CA GLN A 30 8.49 -18.28 1.64
C GLN A 30 8.43 -16.75 1.72
N THR A 31 7.70 -16.20 2.70
CA THR A 31 7.67 -14.76 2.99
C THR A 31 8.95 -14.30 3.66
N LEU A 32 9.43 -13.12 3.26
CA LEU A 32 10.66 -12.50 3.74
C LEU A 32 10.44 -11.00 4.00
N ILE A 33 10.89 -10.54 5.18
CA ILE A 33 11.07 -9.12 5.48
C ILE A 33 12.57 -8.89 5.63
N ILE A 34 13.11 -7.95 4.87
CA ILE A 34 14.54 -7.66 4.87
C ILE A 34 14.76 -6.40 5.71
N ALA A 35 15.53 -6.49 6.80
CA ALA A 35 16.02 -5.36 7.60
C ALA A 35 15.03 -4.16 7.66
N PRO A 36 13.83 -4.36 8.25
CA PRO A 36 12.84 -3.28 8.34
C PRO A 36 13.37 -2.17 9.25
N ILE A 37 12.89 -0.93 9.04
CA ILE A 37 13.15 0.15 10.01
C ILE A 37 12.38 -0.11 11.29
N ALA A 38 11.09 -0.46 11.17
CA ALA A 38 10.21 -0.73 12.29
C ALA A 38 9.12 -1.73 11.89
N ILE A 39 8.73 -2.53 12.87
CA ILE A 39 7.54 -3.39 12.82
C ILE A 39 6.77 -3.11 14.10
N GLU A 40 5.58 -2.52 13.98
CA GLU A 40 4.75 -2.14 15.13
C GLU A 40 3.43 -2.91 15.11
N GLY A 41 3.10 -3.56 16.23
CA GLY A 41 1.88 -4.35 16.33
C GLY A 41 1.89 -5.60 15.43
N ALA A 42 3.03 -6.31 15.36
CA ALA A 42 3.22 -7.51 14.54
C ALA A 42 2.06 -8.52 14.61
N GLN A 43 1.47 -8.72 15.79
CA GLN A 43 0.33 -9.60 16.04
C GLN A 43 -0.94 -9.25 15.24
N ARG A 44 -1.01 -8.04 14.67
CA ARG A 44 -2.09 -7.53 13.80
C ARG A 44 -1.67 -7.47 12.32
N ILE A 45 -0.46 -7.89 12.00
CA ILE A 45 0.09 -7.92 10.65
C ILE A 45 0.02 -9.35 10.12
N HIS A 46 -0.67 -9.54 9.00
CA HIS A 46 -0.85 -10.81 8.33
C HIS A 46 -0.22 -10.76 6.94
N LEU A 47 0.73 -11.65 6.69
CA LEU A 47 1.43 -11.77 5.43
C LEU A 47 1.07 -13.09 4.76
N GLY A 48 0.63 -13.04 3.52
CA GLY A 48 0.40 -14.19 2.65
C GLY A 48 1.70 -14.93 2.31
N ALA A 49 1.61 -15.92 1.42
CA ALA A 49 2.75 -16.68 0.91
C ALA A 49 3.54 -15.86 -0.12
N ASN A 50 4.86 -16.05 -0.16
CA ASN A 50 5.76 -15.40 -1.11
C ASN A 50 5.71 -13.86 -1.08
N VAL A 51 5.36 -13.27 0.06
CA VAL A 51 5.44 -11.82 0.27
C VAL A 51 6.90 -11.43 0.45
N TYR A 52 7.33 -10.38 -0.22
CA TYR A 52 8.67 -9.81 -0.06
C TYR A 52 8.56 -8.35 0.37
N VAL A 53 9.09 -8.02 1.55
CA VAL A 53 9.19 -6.65 2.06
C VAL A 53 10.66 -6.25 2.04
N ALA A 54 10.99 -5.25 1.22
CA ALA A 54 12.36 -4.82 1.04
C ALA A 54 12.90 -4.03 2.24
N ALA A 55 14.23 -3.84 2.23
CA ALA A 55 14.97 -3.11 3.25
C ALA A 55 14.37 -1.75 3.59
N GLN A 56 14.43 -1.41 4.87
CA GLN A 56 14.09 -0.10 5.40
C GLN A 56 12.62 0.30 5.24
N THR A 57 11.73 -0.67 5.07
CA THR A 57 10.28 -0.46 5.12
C THR A 57 9.79 -0.52 6.57
N CYS A 58 8.79 0.32 6.88
CA CYS A 58 8.04 0.32 8.13
C CYS A 58 6.66 -0.30 7.91
N LEU A 59 6.28 -1.27 8.75
CA LEU A 59 4.93 -1.81 8.81
C LEU A 59 4.38 -1.59 10.21
N ALA A 60 3.25 -0.89 10.32
CA ALA A 60 2.59 -0.62 11.59
C ALA A 60 1.11 -0.99 11.54
N ALA A 61 0.64 -1.69 12.58
CA ALA A 61 -0.75 -2.03 12.81
C ALA A 61 -1.10 -1.82 14.29
N THR A 62 -1.52 -0.60 14.62
CA THR A 62 -1.57 -0.10 16.00
C THR A 62 -2.91 0.60 16.31
N LEU A 63 -3.41 0.49 17.54
CA LEU A 63 -4.74 1.02 17.90
C LEU A 63 -4.64 2.46 18.40
N HIS A 64 -4.36 3.41 17.50
CA HIS A 64 -4.18 4.83 17.86
C HIS A 64 -5.40 5.72 17.65
N THR A 65 -6.46 5.21 17.02
CA THR A 65 -7.64 6.01 16.62
C THR A 65 -8.91 5.60 17.36
N GLY A 66 -8.78 4.95 18.53
CA GLY A 66 -9.92 4.45 19.31
C GLY A 66 -10.62 3.22 18.71
N ALA A 67 -10.17 2.73 17.55
CA ALA A 67 -10.63 1.45 17.01
C ALA A 67 -10.35 0.31 17.99
N THR A 68 -11.26 -0.67 18.08
CA THR A 68 -11.09 -1.87 18.91
C THR A 68 -10.33 -2.97 18.19
N VAL A 69 -10.30 -2.91 16.86
CA VAL A 69 -9.61 -3.85 15.98
C VAL A 69 -8.74 -3.09 15.00
N CYS A 70 -7.55 -3.63 14.75
CA CYS A 70 -6.63 -3.14 13.73
C CYS A 70 -6.04 -4.34 12.99
N ARG A 71 -5.94 -4.25 11.67
CA ARG A 71 -5.35 -5.30 10.84
C ARG A 71 -4.64 -4.73 9.62
N LEU A 72 -3.39 -5.12 9.43
CA LEU A 72 -2.65 -4.91 8.19
C LEU A 72 -2.49 -6.26 7.49
N GLU A 73 -3.00 -6.37 6.27
CA GLU A 73 -2.90 -7.58 5.46
C GLU A 73 -2.13 -7.33 4.18
N ILE A 74 -1.23 -8.25 3.82
CA ILE A 74 -0.52 -8.24 2.54
C ILE A 74 -0.67 -9.61 1.90
N GLY A 75 -1.36 -9.66 0.75
CA GLY A 75 -1.71 -10.89 0.04
C GLY A 75 -0.55 -11.55 -0.68
N ASP A 76 -0.80 -12.77 -1.15
CA ASP A 76 0.21 -13.66 -1.72
C ASP A 76 0.97 -13.03 -2.91
N GLY A 77 2.28 -13.26 -2.96
CA GLY A 77 3.15 -12.83 -4.05
C GLY A 77 3.41 -11.33 -4.15
N SER A 78 2.81 -10.53 -3.26
CA SER A 78 3.00 -9.08 -3.25
C SER A 78 4.41 -8.69 -2.84
N ARG A 79 4.91 -7.61 -3.45
CA ARG A 79 6.26 -7.10 -3.25
C ARG A 79 6.21 -5.64 -2.83
N ILE A 80 6.71 -5.39 -1.63
CA ILE A 80 6.80 -4.06 -1.06
C ILE A 80 8.22 -3.53 -1.25
N GLY A 81 8.35 -2.39 -1.93
CA GLY A 81 9.61 -1.72 -2.19
C GLY A 81 10.30 -1.22 -0.92
N ARG A 82 11.48 -0.60 -1.08
CA ARG A 82 12.25 -0.03 0.04
C ARG A 82 11.62 1.25 0.55
N PHE A 83 11.89 1.60 1.81
CA PHE A 83 11.46 2.88 2.39
C PHE A 83 9.94 3.10 2.34
N ASN A 84 9.16 2.03 2.21
CA ASN A 84 7.71 2.15 2.28
C ASN A 84 7.32 2.39 3.74
N HIS A 85 6.23 3.11 3.95
CA HIS A 85 5.66 3.31 5.28
C HIS A 85 4.17 3.01 5.22
N ILE A 86 3.77 1.89 5.83
CA ILE A 86 2.39 1.38 5.81
C ILE A 86 1.87 1.37 7.24
N TYR A 87 0.91 2.25 7.53
CA TYR A 87 0.45 2.53 8.89
C TYR A 87 -1.06 2.34 9.01
N ALA A 88 -1.47 1.19 9.54
CA ALA A 88 -2.86 0.86 9.79
C ALA A 88 -3.25 1.17 11.24
N THR A 89 -4.39 1.83 11.42
CA THR A 89 -5.02 2.03 12.73
C THR A 89 -6.36 1.30 12.89
N ARG A 90 -6.94 0.83 11.78
CA ARG A 90 -8.11 -0.06 11.74
C ARG A 90 -7.98 -1.11 10.65
N ARG A 91 -7.79 -0.73 9.38
CA ARG A 91 -7.60 -1.73 8.32
C ARG A 91 -6.89 -1.16 7.10
N ILE A 92 -5.79 -1.83 6.76
CA ILE A 92 -5.17 -1.74 5.44
C ILE A 92 -5.09 -3.15 4.86
N SER A 93 -5.63 -3.35 3.67
CA SER A 93 -5.60 -4.62 2.95
C SER A 93 -4.93 -4.44 1.60
N ILE A 94 -3.76 -5.03 1.43
CA ILE A 94 -3.04 -5.09 0.17
C ILE A 94 -3.29 -6.48 -0.42
N GLY A 95 -3.85 -6.52 -1.63
CA GLY A 95 -4.21 -7.75 -2.33
C GLY A 95 -3.02 -8.61 -2.75
N ARG A 96 -3.29 -9.58 -3.61
CA ARG A 96 -2.31 -10.51 -4.19
C ARG A 96 -1.57 -9.87 -5.35
N GLN A 97 -0.29 -10.23 -5.50
CA GLN A 97 0.55 -9.79 -6.62
C GLN A 97 0.57 -8.26 -6.81
N VAL A 98 0.43 -7.50 -5.72
CA VAL A 98 0.59 -6.05 -5.71
C VAL A 98 2.08 -5.73 -5.69
N LEU A 99 2.49 -4.77 -6.52
CA LEU A 99 3.86 -4.27 -6.53
C LEU A 99 3.86 -2.82 -6.04
N THR A 100 4.67 -2.50 -5.04
CA THR A 100 4.99 -1.11 -4.72
C THR A 100 6.42 -0.80 -5.14
N ALA A 101 6.64 0.41 -5.65
CA ALA A 101 7.97 0.98 -5.80
C ALA A 101 8.53 1.42 -4.44
N ASN A 102 9.65 2.14 -4.44
CA ASN A 102 10.23 2.65 -3.19
C ASN A 102 9.48 3.90 -2.70
N GLY A 103 9.54 4.16 -1.39
CA GLY A 103 9.06 5.40 -0.78
C GLY A 103 7.54 5.57 -0.72
N VAL A 104 6.76 4.52 -0.96
CA VAL A 104 5.29 4.61 -0.92
C VAL A 104 4.79 4.76 0.50
N TYR A 105 3.89 5.71 0.73
CA TYR A 105 3.18 5.91 1.98
C TYR A 105 1.72 5.44 1.87
N ILE A 106 1.27 4.63 2.81
CA ILE A 106 -0.09 4.09 2.86
C ILE A 106 -0.63 4.23 4.29
N SER A 107 -1.74 4.94 4.47
CA SER A 107 -2.35 5.18 5.77
C SER A 107 -3.87 5.17 5.70
N ASP A 108 -4.53 4.61 6.71
CA ASP A 108 -6.00 4.68 6.92
C ASP A 108 -6.43 5.86 7.81
N ASN A 109 -5.48 6.66 8.29
CA ASN A 109 -5.69 7.70 9.29
C ASN A 109 -4.99 9.02 8.94
N LEU A 110 -5.33 10.06 9.69
CA LEU A 110 -4.77 11.41 9.60
C LEU A 110 -4.56 12.00 11.00
N HIS A 111 -3.69 13.00 11.13
CA HIS A 111 -3.69 13.83 12.33
C HIS A 111 -4.88 14.79 12.34
N GLY A 112 -5.47 15.01 13.51
CA GLY A 112 -6.42 16.09 13.75
C GLY A 112 -5.75 17.45 13.54
N TYR A 113 -6.47 18.36 12.91
CA TYR A 113 -5.98 19.73 12.64
C TYR A 113 -7.08 20.78 12.77
N ARG A 114 -8.28 20.39 13.19
CA ARG A 114 -9.47 21.26 13.18
C ARG A 114 -9.50 22.23 14.35
N ASP A 115 -8.91 21.85 15.49
CA ASP A 115 -8.73 22.78 16.59
C ASP A 115 -7.51 23.66 16.28
N ILE A 116 -7.76 24.95 16.05
CA ILE A 116 -6.72 25.93 15.73
C ILE A 116 -5.97 26.43 16.96
N THR A 117 -6.44 26.10 18.17
CA THR A 117 -5.85 26.54 19.45
C THR A 117 -4.89 25.50 20.04
N THR A 118 -4.98 24.26 19.57
CA THR A 118 -4.15 23.13 20.02
C THR A 118 -3.18 22.73 18.92
N ALA A 119 -1.89 22.58 19.24
CA ALA A 119 -0.90 22.13 18.26
C ALA A 119 -1.27 20.74 17.71
N VAL A 120 -0.97 20.47 16.43
CA VAL A 120 -1.28 19.17 15.79
C VAL A 120 -0.69 17.98 16.55
N LEU A 121 0.46 18.18 17.21
CA LEU A 121 1.11 17.18 18.07
C LEU A 121 0.19 16.69 19.20
N ASP A 122 -0.60 17.61 19.77
CA ASP A 122 -1.49 17.36 20.91
C ASP A 122 -2.92 17.06 20.46
N GLN A 123 -3.18 17.09 19.15
CA GLN A 123 -4.46 16.71 18.56
C GLN A 123 -4.53 15.19 18.31
N PRO A 124 -5.73 14.58 18.43
CA PRO A 124 -5.89 13.15 18.24
C PRO A 124 -5.59 12.72 16.80
N ILE A 125 -5.13 11.48 16.64
CA ILE A 125 -5.12 10.81 15.33
C ILE A 125 -6.57 10.43 15.01
N ILE A 126 -7.03 10.82 13.83
CA ILE A 126 -8.37 10.63 13.31
C ILE A 126 -8.39 9.43 12.38
N GLN A 127 -9.27 8.47 12.67
CA GLN A 127 -9.61 7.41 11.74
C GLN A 127 -10.34 8.00 10.54
N THR A 128 -9.91 7.67 9.32
CA THR A 128 -10.57 8.17 8.10
C THR A 128 -11.40 7.08 7.45
N ARG A 129 -10.78 6.25 6.62
CA ARG A 129 -11.40 5.18 5.87
C ARG A 129 -10.41 4.03 5.74
N ASP A 130 -10.93 2.82 5.57
CA ASP A 130 -10.07 1.68 5.26
C ASP A 130 -9.35 1.91 3.94
N VAL A 131 -8.14 1.37 3.84
CA VAL A 131 -7.40 1.33 2.58
C VAL A 131 -7.42 -0.09 2.06
N VAL A 132 -7.87 -0.25 0.82
CA VAL A 132 -7.77 -1.51 0.06
C VAL A 132 -6.96 -1.25 -1.19
N ILE A 133 -6.01 -2.12 -1.51
CA ILE A 133 -5.31 -2.12 -2.80
C ILE A 133 -5.59 -3.46 -3.47
N GLY A 134 -6.36 -3.44 -4.56
CA GLY A 134 -6.78 -4.64 -5.26
C GLY A 134 -5.64 -5.38 -5.93
N ASP A 135 -5.91 -6.65 -6.23
CA ASP A 135 -4.93 -7.58 -6.81
C ASP A 135 -4.28 -7.06 -8.09
N GLY A 136 -2.99 -7.36 -8.27
CA GLY A 136 -2.25 -7.05 -9.50
C GLY A 136 -2.01 -5.56 -9.75
N SER A 137 -2.32 -4.68 -8.79
CA SER A 137 -2.07 -3.25 -8.90
C SER A 137 -0.59 -2.89 -8.71
N TRP A 138 -0.15 -1.81 -9.36
CA TRP A 138 1.19 -1.25 -9.21
C TRP A 138 1.12 0.16 -8.61
N ILE A 139 1.87 0.37 -7.53
CA ILE A 139 1.98 1.66 -6.85
C ILE A 139 3.35 2.29 -7.13
N GLY A 140 3.34 3.43 -7.82
CA GLY A 140 4.53 4.16 -8.27
C GLY A 140 5.37 4.74 -7.14
N HIS A 141 6.61 5.13 -7.48
CA HIS A 141 7.59 5.62 -6.51
C HIS A 141 7.08 6.87 -5.79
N ASN A 142 7.24 6.94 -4.47
CA ASN A 142 6.77 8.05 -3.62
C ASN A 142 5.27 8.39 -3.73
N ALA A 143 4.43 7.47 -4.19
CA ALA A 143 2.98 7.70 -4.13
C ALA A 143 2.48 7.66 -2.67
N CYS A 144 1.47 8.48 -2.39
CA CYS A 144 0.80 8.54 -1.10
C CYS A 144 -0.65 8.08 -1.26
N ILE A 145 -1.08 7.12 -0.44
CA ILE A 145 -2.45 6.60 -0.42
C ILE A 145 -2.99 6.84 0.99
N VAL A 146 -3.97 7.73 1.11
CA VAL A 146 -4.46 8.19 2.40
C VAL A 146 -5.97 8.03 2.46
N GLY A 147 -6.41 7.02 3.22
CA GLY A 147 -7.80 6.70 3.46
C GLY A 147 -8.61 6.52 2.17
N ALA A 148 -8.11 5.78 1.19
CA ALA A 148 -8.77 5.54 -0.09
C ALA A 148 -8.54 4.10 -0.58
N SER A 149 -9.51 3.56 -1.32
CA SER A 149 -9.42 2.22 -1.93
C SER A 149 -9.03 2.29 -3.40
N ILE A 150 -8.10 1.44 -3.82
CA ILE A 150 -7.66 1.26 -5.20
C ILE A 150 -8.11 -0.12 -5.66
N GLY A 151 -8.80 -0.17 -6.80
CA GLY A 151 -9.26 -1.41 -7.43
C GLY A 151 -8.12 -2.33 -7.88
N ARG A 152 -8.48 -3.46 -8.49
CA ARG A 152 -7.52 -4.41 -9.06
C ARG A 152 -6.92 -3.90 -10.36
N HIS A 153 -5.70 -4.34 -10.67
CA HIS A 153 -4.97 -3.99 -11.89
C HIS A 153 -4.89 -2.49 -12.16
N CYS A 154 -4.85 -1.68 -11.11
CA CYS A 154 -4.66 -0.24 -11.21
C CYS A 154 -3.19 0.11 -11.26
N ILE A 155 -2.88 1.22 -11.94
CA ILE A 155 -1.55 1.81 -11.99
C ILE A 155 -1.60 3.19 -11.34
N VAL A 156 -0.89 3.37 -10.23
CA VAL A 156 -0.71 4.66 -9.58
C VAL A 156 0.65 5.22 -10.01
N GLY A 157 0.64 6.39 -10.65
CA GLY A 157 1.86 7.07 -11.08
C GLY A 157 2.77 7.46 -9.92
N ALA A 158 4.05 7.72 -10.22
CA ALA A 158 4.99 8.22 -9.23
C ALA A 158 4.55 9.59 -8.68
N ASN A 159 4.81 9.84 -7.39
CA ASN A 159 4.42 11.04 -6.65
C ASN A 159 2.90 11.36 -6.65
N ALA A 160 2.05 10.40 -7.00
CA ALA A 160 0.61 10.62 -6.96
C ALA A 160 0.08 10.62 -5.52
N VAL A 161 -0.93 11.44 -5.24
CA VAL A 161 -1.60 11.52 -3.93
C VAL A 161 -3.04 11.07 -4.06
N VAL A 162 -3.32 9.83 -3.67
CA VAL A 162 -4.63 9.19 -3.77
C VAL A 162 -5.40 9.41 -2.47
N THR A 163 -6.47 10.21 -2.55
CA THR A 163 -7.37 10.53 -1.43
C THR A 163 -8.82 10.13 -1.70
N ARG A 164 -9.11 9.59 -2.89
CA ARG A 164 -10.44 9.13 -3.34
C ARG A 164 -10.32 7.74 -3.94
N ASP A 165 -11.42 7.00 -3.91
CA ASP A 165 -11.43 5.62 -4.37
C ASP A 165 -11.25 5.55 -5.88
N ILE A 166 -10.43 4.60 -6.33
CA ILE A 166 -10.08 4.39 -7.73
C ILE A 166 -10.68 3.05 -8.18
N PRO A 167 -11.54 3.03 -9.21
CA PRO A 167 -12.13 1.80 -9.74
C PRO A 167 -11.08 0.86 -10.33
N ASP A 168 -11.45 -0.42 -10.51
CA ASP A 168 -10.62 -1.41 -11.19
C ASP A 168 -10.12 -0.92 -12.57
N TYR A 169 -8.94 -1.40 -12.96
CA TYR A 169 -8.34 -1.16 -14.28
C TYR A 169 -8.19 0.32 -14.66
N CYS A 170 -7.77 1.16 -13.71
CA CYS A 170 -7.50 2.57 -13.92
C CYS A 170 -6.00 2.89 -13.88
N VAL A 171 -5.58 3.89 -14.65
CA VAL A 171 -4.28 4.56 -14.50
C VAL A 171 -4.53 5.94 -13.91
N VAL A 172 -3.89 6.24 -12.77
CA VAL A 172 -4.07 7.51 -12.06
C VAL A 172 -2.74 8.22 -11.84
N VAL A 173 -2.74 9.55 -11.90
CA VAL A 173 -1.56 10.40 -11.69
C VAL A 173 -1.94 11.72 -11.00
N GLY A 174 -0.96 12.40 -10.41
CA GLY A 174 -1.14 13.76 -9.85
C GLY A 174 -1.50 13.81 -8.37
N ALA A 175 -1.66 15.02 -7.84
CA ALA A 175 -1.98 15.31 -6.46
C ALA A 175 -3.01 16.46 -6.38
N PRO A 176 -4.31 16.18 -6.14
CA PRO A 176 -4.89 14.85 -5.97
C PRO A 176 -4.81 14.01 -7.24
N ALA A 177 -4.74 12.69 -7.07
CA ALA A 177 -4.68 11.76 -8.19
C ALA A 177 -5.99 11.77 -8.98
N VAL A 178 -5.87 11.82 -10.31
CA VAL A 178 -6.99 11.77 -11.26
C VAL A 178 -6.79 10.61 -12.24
N ILE A 179 -7.89 10.05 -12.75
CA ILE A 179 -7.85 8.98 -13.75
C ILE A 179 -7.47 9.60 -15.10
N ILE A 180 -6.47 9.03 -15.76
CA ILE A 180 -6.03 9.44 -17.10
C ILE A 180 -6.24 8.35 -18.15
N LYS A 181 -6.36 7.09 -17.73
CA LYS A 181 -6.70 5.97 -18.60
C LYS A 181 -7.53 4.93 -17.87
N ARG A 182 -8.35 4.22 -18.62
CA ARG A 182 -9.07 3.01 -18.17
C ARG A 182 -8.97 1.92 -19.21
N TYR A 183 -8.97 0.67 -18.75
CA TYR A 183 -9.16 -0.48 -19.63
C TYR A 183 -10.63 -0.59 -20.03
N ASP A 184 -10.90 -0.61 -21.33
CA ASP A 184 -12.21 -0.91 -21.89
C ASP A 184 -12.26 -2.40 -22.26
N ALA A 185 -13.00 -3.19 -21.47
CA ALA A 185 -13.13 -4.62 -21.69
C ALA A 185 -13.84 -4.97 -23.02
N ALA A 186 -14.71 -4.09 -23.54
CA ALA A 186 -15.40 -4.31 -24.81
C ALA A 186 -14.46 -4.11 -26.00
N ARG A 187 -13.54 -3.14 -25.90
CA ARG A 187 -12.55 -2.82 -26.94
C ARG A 187 -11.22 -3.56 -26.77
N GLY A 188 -10.98 -4.15 -25.59
CA GLY A 188 -9.79 -4.95 -25.29
C GLY A 188 -8.51 -4.14 -25.05
N ASP A 189 -8.59 -2.83 -24.84
CA ASP A 189 -7.41 -1.94 -24.73
C ASP A 189 -7.63 -0.78 -23.73
N TRP A 190 -6.56 -0.03 -23.46
CA TRP A 190 -6.53 1.13 -22.56
C TRP A 190 -6.80 2.43 -23.32
N PHE A 191 -7.86 3.13 -22.92
CA PHE A 191 -8.25 4.40 -23.53
C PHE A 191 -8.05 5.55 -22.56
N ALA A 192 -7.79 6.73 -23.12
CA ALA A 192 -7.72 7.96 -22.34
C ALA A 192 -9.08 8.29 -21.73
N THR A 193 -9.07 8.89 -20.55
CA THR A 193 -10.28 9.32 -19.84
C THR A 193 -10.18 10.77 -19.42
N GLY A 194 -11.33 11.39 -19.20
CA GLY A 194 -11.38 12.59 -18.38
C GLY A 194 -11.12 12.25 -16.90
N PRO A 195 -11.00 13.28 -16.03
CA PRO A 195 -10.60 13.09 -14.63
C PRO A 195 -11.56 12.23 -13.80
N ALA A 196 -12.84 12.13 -14.19
CA ALA A 196 -13.83 11.29 -13.52
C ALA A 196 -13.88 9.85 -14.07
N GLY A 197 -13.02 9.53 -15.04
CA GLY A 197 -12.91 8.19 -15.63
C GLY A 197 -13.87 7.94 -16.79
N GLU A 198 -14.57 8.94 -17.29
CA GLU A 198 -15.32 8.87 -18.54
C GLU A 198 -14.36 8.70 -19.72
N PHE A 199 -14.64 7.73 -20.61
CA PHE A 199 -13.82 7.53 -21.80
C PHE A 199 -13.88 8.76 -22.69
N LEU A 200 -12.71 9.25 -23.10
CA LEU A 200 -12.63 10.25 -24.15
C LEU A 200 -12.78 9.50 -25.46
N ASP A 201 -13.97 9.52 -26.05
CA ASP A 201 -14.15 9.00 -27.40
C ASP A 201 -13.22 9.80 -28.33
N LYS A 202 -12.30 9.09 -28.96
CA LYS A 202 -11.73 9.58 -30.21
C LYS A 202 -12.73 9.17 -31.28
N THR A 203 -13.70 10.02 -31.58
CA THR A 203 -14.24 10.03 -32.94
C THR A 203 -13.08 10.32 -33.88
N ALA A 204 -12.63 9.28 -34.56
CA ALA A 204 -11.83 9.34 -35.78
C ALA A 204 -12.28 8.17 -36.66
#